data_AF-A0A4Y3RHR0-F1
#
_entry.id   AF-A0A4Y3RHR0-F1
#
_cell.length_a   1.000
_cell.length_b   1.000
_cell.length_c   1.000
_cell.angle_alpha   90.00
_cell.angle_beta   90.00
_cell.angle_gamma   90.00
#
_symmetry.space_group_name_H-M   'P 1'
#
loop_
_entity.id
_entity.type
_entity.pdbx_description
1 polymer ?
#
loop_
_entity_poly.entity_id
_entity_poly.type
_entity_poly.pdbx_seq_one_letter_code
_entity_poly.pdbx_strand_id
1 'polypeptide(L)'
;MALATTRYPFLTRRLREWSLFRAITLRQPWRPDALLDSSDWLQLKTAEASNAAALEILADSGRTKRIRNTARINLKQQSRR
;
A
#
# COMPACT_ATOMS: atom_id res chain seq x y z
N MET A 1 13.08 -10.63 -10.00
CA MET A 1 12.50 -9.55 -10.83
C MET A 1 12.53 -9.99 -12.28
N ALA A 2 11.51 -9.69 -13.08
CA ALA A 2 11.50 -10.09 -14.49
C ALA A 2 12.47 -9.23 -15.30
N LEU A 3 13.44 -9.85 -15.99
CA LEU A 3 14.50 -9.15 -16.73
C LEU A 3 13.94 -8.21 -17.81
N ALA A 4 12.79 -8.55 -18.39
CA ALA A 4 12.12 -7.80 -19.45
C ALA A 4 11.72 -6.36 -19.07
N THR A 5 11.43 -6.08 -17.79
CA THR A 5 10.99 -4.75 -17.36
C THR A 5 12.14 -3.82 -16.95
N THR A 6 13.37 -4.33 -16.84
CA THR A 6 14.50 -3.62 -16.23
C THR A 6 14.88 -2.34 -16.97
N ARG A 7 14.69 -2.30 -18.29
CA ARG A 7 14.95 -1.11 -19.12
C ARG A 7 13.85 -0.05 -19.02
N TYR A 8 12.76 -0.33 -18.31
CA TYR A 8 11.58 0.53 -18.20
C TYR A 8 11.35 0.88 -16.71
N PRO A 9 11.87 2.01 -16.22
CA PRO A 9 11.80 2.38 -14.80
C PRO A 9 10.36 2.41 -14.26
N PHE A 10 9.40 2.88 -15.07
CA PHE A 10 7.98 2.88 -14.70
C PHE A 10 7.43 1.46 -14.49
N LEU A 11 7.69 0.53 -15.42
CA LEU A 11 7.22 -0.85 -15.30
C LEU A 11 7.89 -1.57 -14.14
N THR A 12 9.19 -1.34 -13.94
CA THR A 12 9.93 -1.88 -12.79
C THR A 12 9.34 -1.38 -11.47
N ARG A 13 9.04 -0.08 -11.36
CA ARG A 13 8.36 0.49 -10.18
C ARG A 13 6.98 -0.13 -9.98
N ARG A 14 6.14 -0.17 -11.03
CA ARG A 14 4.80 -0.74 -10.95
C ARG A 14 4.83 -2.21 -10.54
N LEU A 15 5.77 -3.00 -11.04
CA LEU A 15 5.91 -4.41 -10.66
C LEU A 15 6.27 -4.57 -9.18
N ARG A 16 7.17 -3.72 -8.65
CA ARG A 16 7.52 -3.69 -7.22
C ARG A 16 6.30 -3.32 -6.37
N GLU A 17 5.57 -2.29 -6.78
CA GLU A 17 4.37 -1.82 -6.10
C GLU A 17 3.26 -2.89 -6.06
N TRP A 18 3.03 -3.58 -7.18
CA TRP A 18 2.09 -4.70 -7.22
C TRP A 18 2.51 -5.89 -6.37
N SER A 19 3.81 -6.19 -6.34
CA SER A 19 4.34 -7.26 -5.48
C SER A 19 4.15 -6.93 -4.00
N LEU A 20 4.37 -5.68 -3.60
CA LEU A 20 4.11 -5.20 -2.24
C LEU A 20 2.62 -5.28 -1.89
N PHE A 21 1.75 -4.79 -2.78
CA PHE A 21 0.30 -4.89 -2.58
C PHE A 21 -0.14 -6.33 -2.33
N ARG A 22 0.34 -7.27 -3.16
CA ARG A 22 0.05 -8.71 -3.00
C ARG A 22 0.52 -9.23 -1.63
N ALA A 23 1.73 -8.87 -1.19
CA ALA A 23 2.24 -9.29 0.12
C ALA A 23 1.35 -8.78 1.27
N ILE A 24 0.93 -7.51 1.21
CA ILE A 24 0.02 -6.91 2.20
C ILE A 24 -1.34 -7.62 2.19
N THR A 25 -1.95 -7.80 1.01
CA THR A 25 -3.26 -8.46 0.86
C THR A 25 -3.23 -9.90 1.38
N LEU A 26 -2.15 -10.64 1.10
CA LEU A 26 -1.98 -12.01 1.56
C LEU A 26 -1.42 -12.13 2.99
N ARG A 27 -1.31 -11.00 3.72
CA ARG A 27 -0.76 -10.94 5.09
C ARG A 27 0.62 -11.60 5.21
N GLN A 28 1.41 -11.54 4.15
CA GLN A 28 2.81 -11.97 4.16
C GLN A 28 3.67 -10.91 4.85
N PRO A 29 4.91 -11.22 5.25
CA PRO A 29 5.82 -10.19 5.75
C PRO A 29 6.10 -9.11 4.69
N TRP A 30 6.05 -7.85 5.09
CA TRP A 30 6.38 -6.69 4.28
C TRP A 30 7.00 -5.60 5.18
N ARG A 31 7.68 -4.62 4.57
CA ARG A 31 8.32 -3.53 5.30
C ARG A 31 7.43 -2.28 5.30
N PRO A 32 7.12 -1.69 6.48
CA PRO A 32 6.36 -0.44 6.57
C PRO A 32 6.91 0.68 5.68
N ASP A 33 8.23 0.87 5.68
CA ASP A 33 8.90 1.91 4.87
C ASP A 33 8.58 1.76 3.38
N ALA A 34 8.52 0.51 2.88
CA ALA A 34 8.24 0.25 1.47
C ALA A 34 6.82 0.70 1.07
N LEU A 35 5.87 0.70 2.02
CA LEU A 35 4.53 1.23 1.80
C LEU A 35 4.53 2.76 1.80
N LEU A 36 5.24 3.37 2.74
CA LEU A 36 5.33 4.84 2.86
C LEU A 36 6.10 5.49 1.70
N ASP A 37 7.09 4.80 1.14
CA ASP A 37 7.87 5.25 -0.02
C ASP A 37 7.15 5.01 -1.37
N SER A 38 6.04 4.27 -1.35
CA SER A 38 5.31 3.92 -2.57
C SER A 38 4.53 5.09 -3.18
N SER A 39 4.12 4.95 -4.44
CA SER A 39 3.31 5.99 -5.10
C SER A 39 1.96 6.21 -4.42
N ASP A 40 1.40 7.41 -4.62
CA ASP A 40 0.05 7.75 -4.17
C ASP A 40 -0.98 6.71 -4.63
N TRP A 41 -0.80 6.17 -5.84
CA TRP A 41 -1.65 5.10 -6.36
C TRP A 41 -1.59 3.83 -5.50
N LEU A 42 -0.39 3.37 -5.11
CA LEU A 42 -0.28 2.14 -4.30
C LEU A 42 -0.82 2.39 -2.89
N GLN A 43 -0.46 3.51 -2.28
CA GLN A 43 -0.96 3.85 -0.95
C GLN A 43 -2.48 3.96 -0.92
N LEU A 44 -3.09 4.63 -1.91
CA LEU A 44 -4.54 4.74 -1.99
C LEU A 44 -5.18 3.35 -2.17
N LYS A 45 -4.64 2.53 -3.07
CA LYS A 45 -5.12 1.17 -3.30
C LYS A 45 -5.02 0.29 -2.05
N THR A 46 -3.97 0.47 -1.26
CA THR A 46 -3.77 -0.22 0.01
C THR A 46 -4.71 0.30 1.09
N ALA A 47 -4.94 1.62 1.13
CA ALA A 47 -5.90 2.25 2.03
C ALA A 47 -7.35 1.81 1.75
N GLU A 48 -7.67 1.47 0.50
CA GLU A 48 -8.97 0.92 0.09
C GLU A 48 -9.11 -0.59 0.39
N ALA A 49 -8.00 -1.28 0.69
CA ALA A 49 -7.98 -2.69 1.04
C ALA A 49 -8.17 -2.91 2.56
N SER A 50 -8.50 -4.14 2.96
CA SER A 50 -8.82 -4.49 4.35
C SER A 50 -7.67 -5.16 5.10
N ASN A 51 -6.52 -4.48 5.23
CA ASN A 51 -5.42 -4.91 6.09
C ASN A 51 -5.19 -3.90 7.22
N ALA A 52 -5.51 -4.28 8.47
CA ALA A 52 -5.49 -3.37 9.62
C ALA A 52 -4.12 -2.71 9.85
N ALA A 53 -3.03 -3.48 9.82
CA ALA A 53 -1.68 -2.94 10.03
C ALA A 53 -1.29 -1.90 8.97
N ALA A 54 -1.64 -2.17 7.69
CA ALA A 54 -1.41 -1.20 6.63
C ALA A 54 -2.29 0.05 6.76
N LEU A 55 -3.54 -0.13 7.21
CA LEU A 55 -4.46 0.98 7.45
C LEU A 55 -4.01 1.87 8.61
N GLU A 56 -3.48 1.31 9.69
CA GLU A 56 -2.92 2.08 10.82
C GLU A 56 -1.75 2.95 10.36
N ILE A 57 -0.80 2.36 9.64
CA ILE A 57 0.37 3.08 9.09
C ILE A 57 -0.08 4.20 8.14
N LEU A 58 -1.01 3.92 7.23
CA LEU A 58 -1.47 4.90 6.25
C LEU A 58 -2.37 5.97 6.87
N ALA A 59 -3.11 5.67 7.93
CA ALA A 59 -3.93 6.64 8.65
C ALA A 59 -3.09 7.70 9.34
N ASP A 60 -1.92 7.32 9.83
CA ASP A 60 -0.96 8.22 10.47
C ASP A 60 -0.09 8.96 9.45
N SER A 61 0.64 8.20 8.64
CA SER A 61 1.78 8.68 7.84
C SER A 61 1.54 8.62 6.32
N GLY A 62 0.31 8.38 5.87
CA GLY A 62 -0.03 8.36 4.45
C GLY A 62 0.33 9.67 3.73
N ARG A 63 0.86 9.53 2.51
CA ARG A 63 1.49 10.62 1.74
C ARG A 63 0.58 11.80 1.46
N THR A 64 -0.72 11.57 1.32
CA THR A 64 -1.71 12.62 1.08
C THR A 64 -2.82 12.61 2.13
N LYS A 65 -3.50 13.75 2.30
CA LYS A 65 -4.69 13.85 3.16
C LYS A 65 -5.78 12.85 2.75
N ARG A 66 -5.98 12.64 1.44
CA ARG A 66 -6.94 11.66 0.92
C ARG A 66 -6.61 10.26 1.41
N ILE A 67 -5.36 9.83 1.26
CA ILE A 67 -4.89 8.50 1.71
C ILE A 67 -5.12 8.33 3.22
N ARG A 68 -4.68 9.30 4.04
CA ARG A 68 -4.87 9.26 5.50
C ARG A 68 -6.33 9.14 5.90
N ASN A 69 -7.21 9.91 5.24
CA ASN A 69 -8.64 9.88 5.53
C ASN A 69 -9.30 8.56 5.10
N THR A 70 -8.99 8.05 3.90
CA THR A 70 -9.48 6.76 3.44
C THR A 70 -9.07 5.64 4.39
N ALA A 71 -7.79 5.63 4.80
CA ALA A 71 -7.28 4.64 5.74
C ALA A 71 -7.99 4.70 7.11
N ARG A 72 -8.22 5.89 7.68
CA ARG A 72 -8.97 6.07 8.93
C ARG A 72 -10.42 5.57 8.83
N ILE A 73 -11.09 5.85 7.70
CA ILE A 73 -12.47 5.40 7.48
C ILE A 73 -12.52 3.88 7.44
N ASN A 74 -11.64 3.25 6.67
CA ASN A 74 -11.62 1.80 6.54
C ASN A 74 -11.15 1.09 7.81
N LEU A 75 -10.23 1.68 8.58
CA LEU A 75 -9.82 1.16 9.89
C LEU A 75 -11.01 1.13 10.87
N LYS A 76 -11.80 2.21 10.92
CA LYS A 76 -13.03 2.28 11.74
C LYS A 76 -14.10 1.29 11.29
N GLN A 77 -14.18 0.99 9.99
CA GLN A 77 -15.11 -0.02 9.48
C GLN A 77 -14.66 -1.44 9.85
N GLN A 78 -13.34 -1.68 9.80
CA GLN A 78 -12.77 -2.98 10.14
C GLN A 78 -12.88 -3.29 11.64
N SER A 79 -12.77 -2.29 12.52
CA SER A 79 -12.97 -2.47 13.97
C SER A 79 -14.42 -2.75 14.37
N ARG A 80 -15.38 -2.56 13.46
CA ARG A 80 -16.82 -2.80 13.69
C ARG A 80 -17.30 -4.16 13.16
N ARG A 81 -16.45 -4.88 12.43
CA ARG A 81 -16.72 -6.22 11.91
C ARG A 81 -16.11 -7.27 12.82
#